data_AF-A0A3D1SBT9-F1
#
_entry.id   AF-A0A3D1SBT9-F1
#
_cell.length_a   1.000
_cell.length_b   1.000
_cell.length_c   1.000
_cell.angle_alpha   90.00
_cell.angle_beta   90.00
_cell.angle_gamma   90.00
#
_symmetry.space_group_name_H-M   'P 1'
#
loop_
_entity.id
_entity.type
_entity.pdbx_description
1 polymer ?
#
loop_
_entity_poly.entity_id
_entity_poly.type
_entity_poly.pdbx_seq_one_letter_code
_entity_poly.pdbx_strand_id
1 'polypeptide(L)'
;INKALECGGYSEDREMTGMNGGKTVTTGFAHNSVLSHAEKIIELVKAGKIKHFFLIGGCDGASPSRSYYTDFAKLTPPDTVILTLACGKYRLNDLDLGDIEGIPRILDCGQCNDAYSAVKIALALADAFNCTVNELPLTLVLSWYEQKAVCILITLLYLGIKNIRLGPTLPAFLSKNVIDTLVEKFNIIPVGTHPEDDLKAALG
;
A
#
# COMPACT_ATOMS: atom_id res chain seq x y z
N ILE A 1 18.66 4.48 -29.29
CA ILE A 1 18.18 5.74 -29.90
C ILE A 1 17.85 5.54 -31.37
N ASN A 2 18.81 5.19 -32.24
CA ASN A 2 18.55 5.03 -33.69
C ASN A 2 17.36 4.11 -34.03
N LYS A 3 17.21 2.98 -33.33
CA LYS A 3 16.06 2.09 -33.53
C LYS A 3 14.72 2.72 -33.17
N ALA A 4 14.66 3.58 -32.15
CA ALA A 4 13.44 4.28 -31.78
C ALA A 4 13.03 5.30 -32.85
N LEU A 5 14.01 5.99 -33.45
CA LEU A 5 13.76 6.91 -34.58
C LEU A 5 13.24 6.16 -35.82
N GLU A 6 13.80 4.98 -36.12
CA GLU A 6 13.34 4.12 -37.22
C GLU A 6 11.91 3.59 -36.99
N CYS A 7 11.59 3.20 -35.75
CA CYS A 7 10.25 2.73 -35.38
C CYS A 7 9.18 3.83 -35.39
N GLY A 8 9.58 5.11 -35.31
CA GLY A 8 8.68 6.24 -35.15
C GLY A 8 7.99 6.28 -33.77
N GLY A 9 6.99 7.14 -33.65
CA GLY A 9 6.12 7.25 -32.49
C GLY A 9 4.64 7.22 -32.91
N TYR A 10 3.73 7.61 -32.02
CA TYR A 10 2.33 7.78 -32.40
C TYR A 10 2.19 8.99 -33.35
N SER A 11 1.41 8.83 -34.42
CA SER A 11 1.12 9.90 -35.40
C SER A 11 0.16 10.96 -34.88
N GLU A 12 -0.53 10.65 -33.78
CA GLU A 12 -1.52 11.47 -33.09
C GLU A 12 -1.40 11.19 -31.59
N ASP A 13 -1.82 12.14 -30.76
CA ASP A 13 -1.83 11.94 -29.31
C ASP A 13 -2.72 10.75 -28.94
N ARG A 14 -2.14 9.78 -28.23
CA ARG A 14 -2.86 8.61 -27.74
C ARG A 14 -3.20 8.82 -26.27
N GLU A 15 -4.49 8.92 -26.00
CA GLU A 15 -4.97 8.90 -24.63
C GLU A 15 -4.80 7.50 -24.04
N MET A 16 -4.10 7.42 -22.90
CA MET A 16 -3.93 6.18 -22.15
C MET A 16 -4.52 6.40 -20.76
N THR A 17 -5.36 5.47 -20.32
CA THR A 17 -5.88 5.46 -18.95
C THR A 17 -5.19 4.38 -18.14
N GLY A 18 -5.14 4.57 -16.83
CA GLY A 18 -4.89 3.48 -15.90
C GLY A 18 -6.02 2.44 -15.93
N MET A 19 -5.85 1.36 -15.16
CA MET A 19 -6.77 0.23 -15.21
C MET A 19 -8.15 0.52 -14.61
N ASN A 20 -8.29 1.60 -13.84
CA ASN A 20 -9.54 2.09 -13.28
C ASN A 20 -10.13 3.26 -14.08
N GLY A 21 -9.53 3.61 -15.22
CA GLY A 21 -9.99 4.70 -16.10
C GLY A 21 -9.42 6.07 -15.74
N GLY A 22 -8.52 6.17 -14.76
CA GLY A 22 -7.88 7.43 -14.40
C GLY A 22 -6.86 7.88 -15.45
N LYS A 23 -6.78 9.19 -15.69
CA LYS A 23 -5.89 9.80 -16.71
C LYS A 23 -4.60 10.38 -16.12
N THR A 24 -4.63 10.67 -14.82
CA THR A 24 -3.54 11.30 -14.09
C THR A 24 -3.33 10.57 -12.78
N VAL A 25 -2.07 10.44 -12.39
CA VAL A 25 -1.69 9.83 -11.11
C VAL A 25 -0.78 10.78 -10.35
N THR A 26 -1.04 10.99 -9.07
CA THR A 26 -0.19 11.80 -8.19
C THR A 26 0.85 10.88 -7.54
N THR A 27 2.13 11.22 -7.67
CA THR A 27 3.24 10.38 -7.18
C THR A 27 4.31 11.22 -6.48
N GLY A 28 5.31 10.56 -5.88
CA GLY A 28 6.47 11.24 -5.29
C GLY A 28 6.38 11.43 -3.78
N PHE A 29 5.58 10.61 -3.10
CA PHE A 29 5.40 10.65 -1.64
C PHE A 29 6.38 9.72 -0.91
N ALA A 30 7.65 9.75 -1.30
CA ALA A 30 8.71 9.12 -0.52
C ALA A 30 8.90 9.83 0.84
N HIS A 31 9.68 9.24 1.74
CA HIS A 31 9.76 9.69 3.15
C HIS A 31 10.07 11.18 3.31
N ASN A 32 11.03 11.76 2.58
CA ASN A 32 11.33 13.20 2.72
C ASN A 32 10.14 14.09 2.35
N SER A 33 9.40 13.74 1.29
CA SER A 33 8.22 14.48 0.83
C SER A 33 7.06 14.41 1.82
N VAL A 34 6.80 13.21 2.37
CA VAL A 34 5.74 13.03 3.37
C VAL A 34 6.14 13.69 4.70
N LEU A 35 7.39 13.50 5.13
CA LEU A 35 7.86 14.02 6.42
C LEU A 35 8.01 15.55 6.43
N SER A 36 8.23 16.19 5.28
CA SER A 36 8.17 17.67 5.20
C SER A 36 6.77 18.22 5.44
N HIS A 37 5.73 17.36 5.40
CA HIS A 37 4.34 17.69 5.72
C HIS A 37 3.86 16.98 6.99
N ALA A 38 4.77 16.42 7.80
CA ALA A 38 4.42 15.63 8.98
C ALA A 38 3.57 16.41 9.98
N GLU A 39 3.88 17.69 10.23
CA GLU A 39 3.12 18.54 11.15
C GLU A 39 1.64 18.59 10.77
N LYS A 40 1.34 18.89 9.49
CA LYS A 40 -0.02 18.91 8.96
C LYS A 40 -0.70 17.54 9.07
N ILE A 41 -0.01 16.45 8.73
CA ILE A 41 -0.57 15.09 8.84
C ILE A 41 -0.92 14.77 10.31
N ILE A 42 -0.01 15.08 11.24
CA ILE A 42 -0.21 14.88 12.68
C ILE A 42 -1.39 15.71 13.19
N GLU A 43 -1.51 16.97 12.78
CA GLU A 43 -2.65 17.83 13.12
C GLU A 43 -3.97 17.23 12.65
N LEU A 44 -4.04 16.78 11.40
CA LEU A 44 -5.23 16.15 10.84
C LEU A 44 -5.62 14.86 11.56
N VAL A 45 -4.63 14.05 11.98
CA VAL A 45 -4.88 12.86 12.79
C VAL A 45 -5.39 13.24 14.18
N LYS A 46 -4.73 14.18 14.87
CA LYS A 46 -5.17 14.66 16.20
C LYS A 46 -6.56 15.31 16.17
N ALA A 47 -6.91 15.96 15.07
CA ALA A 47 -8.24 16.54 14.83
C ALA A 47 -9.30 15.49 14.41
N GLY A 48 -8.91 14.22 14.27
CA GLY A 48 -9.82 13.13 13.86
C GLY A 48 -10.27 13.20 12.39
N LYS A 49 -9.58 13.98 11.56
CA LYS A 49 -9.82 14.11 10.11
C LYS A 49 -9.22 12.96 9.34
N ILE A 50 -8.05 12.48 9.75
CA ILE A 50 -7.46 11.22 9.30
C ILE A 50 -7.58 10.23 10.46
N LYS A 51 -8.43 9.22 10.30
CA LYS A 51 -8.67 8.22 11.35
C LYS A 51 -7.87 6.95 11.18
N HIS A 52 -7.49 6.62 9.94
CA HIS A 52 -6.79 5.38 9.65
C HIS A 52 -5.87 5.51 8.46
N PHE A 53 -4.76 4.78 8.50
CA PHE A 53 -3.84 4.60 7.40
C PHE A 53 -3.93 3.16 6.88
N PHE A 54 -3.86 3.00 5.58
CA PHE A 54 -3.68 1.70 4.96
C PHE A 54 -2.37 1.68 4.18
N LEU A 55 -1.61 0.60 4.26
CA LEU A 55 -0.56 0.30 3.29
C LEU A 55 -1.12 -0.74 2.32
N ILE A 56 -1.55 -0.31 1.13
CA ILE A 56 -2.10 -1.19 0.09
C ILE A 56 -1.13 -1.18 -1.08
N GLY A 57 -0.42 -2.28 -1.31
CA GLY A 57 0.60 -2.32 -2.36
C GLY A 57 1.47 -3.56 -2.32
N GLY A 58 2.66 -3.47 -2.93
CA GLY A 58 3.55 -4.61 -3.13
C GLY A 58 3.63 -5.02 -4.59
N CYS A 59 3.63 -6.31 -4.92
CA CYS A 59 3.78 -6.75 -6.31
C CYS A 59 2.46 -7.19 -6.95
N ASP A 60 2.16 -6.62 -8.13
CA ASP A 60 1.04 -7.05 -8.96
C ASP A 60 1.38 -8.29 -9.81
N GLY A 61 0.36 -8.90 -10.40
CA GLY A 61 0.47 -10.05 -11.30
C GLY A 61 -0.83 -10.32 -12.05
N ALA A 62 -0.85 -11.39 -12.85
CA ALA A 62 -1.96 -11.66 -13.78
C ALA A 62 -3.23 -12.29 -13.15
N SER A 63 -3.16 -12.76 -11.90
CA SER A 63 -4.31 -13.44 -11.26
C SER A 63 -5.53 -12.53 -11.18
N PRO A 64 -6.72 -12.97 -11.67
CA PRO A 64 -7.95 -12.20 -11.56
C PRO A 64 -8.34 -11.86 -10.11
N SER A 65 -7.99 -12.72 -9.15
CA SER A 65 -8.25 -12.49 -7.71
C SER A 65 -7.60 -11.22 -7.16
N ARG A 66 -6.68 -10.59 -7.90
CA ARG A 66 -6.06 -9.31 -7.52
C ARG A 66 -6.99 -8.11 -7.70
N SER A 67 -8.18 -8.28 -8.30
CA SER A 67 -9.25 -7.26 -8.22
C SER A 67 -9.58 -6.90 -6.78
N TYR A 68 -9.40 -7.85 -5.84
CA TYR A 68 -9.48 -7.63 -4.39
C TYR A 68 -8.82 -6.32 -3.94
N TYR A 69 -7.62 -5.99 -4.43
CA TYR A 69 -6.89 -4.79 -3.97
C TYR A 69 -7.53 -3.48 -4.47
N THR A 70 -8.09 -3.50 -5.68
CA THR A 70 -8.87 -2.38 -6.22
C THR A 70 -10.16 -2.21 -5.42
N ASP A 71 -10.86 -3.29 -5.17
CA ASP A 71 -12.14 -3.29 -4.47
C ASP A 71 -11.96 -2.88 -3.00
N PHE A 72 -10.94 -3.42 -2.31
CA PHE A 72 -10.56 -3.00 -0.97
C PHE A 72 -10.24 -1.52 -0.89
N ALA A 73 -9.44 -0.98 -1.84
CA ALA A 73 -9.09 0.44 -1.86
C ALA A 73 -10.34 1.34 -2.03
N LYS A 74 -11.27 0.97 -2.91
CA LYS A 74 -12.54 1.71 -3.11
C LYS A 74 -13.44 1.71 -1.87
N LEU A 75 -13.39 0.65 -1.07
CA LEU A 75 -14.18 0.51 0.15
C LEU A 75 -13.62 1.33 1.33
N THR A 76 -12.36 1.77 1.26
CA THR A 76 -11.75 2.53 2.37
C THR A 76 -12.53 3.82 2.66
N PRO A 77 -12.86 4.11 3.94
CA PRO A 77 -13.64 5.29 4.31
C PRO A 77 -12.97 6.62 3.90
N PRO A 78 -13.74 7.68 3.62
CA PRO A 78 -13.19 8.96 3.14
C PRO A 78 -12.26 9.66 4.15
N ASP A 79 -12.26 9.28 5.42
CA ASP A 79 -11.37 9.78 6.48
C ASP A 79 -10.10 8.93 6.66
N THR A 80 -9.67 8.20 5.61
CA THR A 80 -8.47 7.36 5.63
C THR A 80 -7.48 7.72 4.53
N VAL A 81 -6.19 7.48 4.77
CA VAL A 81 -5.11 7.67 3.78
C VAL A 81 -4.48 6.33 3.41
N ILE A 82 -4.24 6.10 2.13
CA ILE A 82 -3.58 4.92 1.58
C ILE A 82 -2.14 5.28 1.20
N LEU A 83 -1.18 4.65 1.87
CA LEU A 83 0.18 4.52 1.37
C LEU A 83 0.21 3.39 0.34
N THR A 84 0.78 3.63 -0.83
CA THR A 84 0.99 2.59 -1.84
C THR A 84 2.44 2.61 -2.35
N LEU A 85 2.88 1.49 -2.91
CA LEU A 85 4.22 1.33 -3.45
C LEU A 85 4.30 0.12 -4.38
N ALA A 86 5.37 0.08 -5.17
CA ALA A 86 5.66 -0.96 -6.15
C ALA A 86 4.54 -1.15 -7.18
N CYS A 87 4.63 -2.18 -8.04
CA CYS A 87 3.67 -2.36 -9.13
C CYS A 87 2.25 -2.71 -8.65
N GLY A 88 2.07 -3.17 -7.41
CA GLY A 88 0.76 -3.35 -6.78
C GLY A 88 -0.06 -2.06 -6.75
N LYS A 89 0.60 -0.89 -6.76
CA LYS A 89 -0.06 0.41 -6.86
C LYS A 89 -0.99 0.53 -8.06
N TYR A 90 -0.69 -0.13 -9.18
CA TYR A 90 -1.49 0.02 -10.40
C TYR A 90 -2.94 -0.40 -10.21
N ARG A 91 -3.23 -1.22 -9.18
CA ARG A 91 -4.59 -1.59 -8.79
C ARG A 91 -5.42 -0.44 -8.24
N LEU A 92 -4.79 0.64 -7.78
CA LEU A 92 -5.48 1.72 -7.08
C LEU A 92 -4.98 3.14 -7.39
N ASN A 93 -3.80 3.33 -7.99
CA ASN A 93 -3.15 4.64 -8.08
C ASN A 93 -3.84 5.64 -9.03
N ASP A 94 -4.68 5.15 -9.93
CA ASP A 94 -5.49 5.95 -10.85
C ASP A 94 -6.96 6.06 -10.41
N LEU A 95 -7.28 5.63 -9.18
CA LEU A 95 -8.57 5.92 -8.56
C LEU A 95 -8.62 7.37 -8.10
N ASP A 96 -9.75 8.03 -8.36
CA ASP A 96 -10.06 9.32 -7.72
C ASP A 96 -10.72 9.05 -6.36
N LEU A 97 -9.87 9.03 -5.32
CA LEU A 97 -10.30 8.89 -3.93
C LEU A 97 -10.40 10.24 -3.20
N GLY A 98 -10.11 11.36 -3.88
CA GLY A 98 -10.07 12.69 -3.29
C GLY A 98 -8.88 12.97 -2.35
N ASP A 99 -9.01 14.02 -1.56
CA ASP A 99 -8.03 14.48 -0.58
C ASP A 99 -8.68 14.80 0.78
N ILE A 100 -7.85 14.88 1.82
CA ILE A 100 -8.24 15.32 3.16
C ILE A 100 -7.48 16.62 3.44
N GLU A 101 -8.19 17.74 3.31
CA GLU A 101 -7.67 19.10 3.52
C GLU A 101 -6.37 19.37 2.74
N GLY A 102 -6.31 18.92 1.48
CA GLY A 102 -5.18 19.06 0.57
C GLY A 102 -4.13 17.94 0.67
N ILE A 103 -4.32 16.93 1.51
CA ILE A 103 -3.48 15.71 1.51
C ILE A 103 -4.17 14.65 0.64
N PRO A 104 -3.60 14.23 -0.51
CA PRO A 104 -4.19 13.20 -1.34
C PRO A 104 -4.42 11.91 -0.54
N ARG A 105 -5.57 11.25 -0.75
CA ARG A 105 -5.86 9.98 -0.07
C ARG A 105 -5.01 8.82 -0.58
N ILE A 106 -4.34 8.95 -1.72
CA ILE A 106 -3.36 7.98 -2.21
C ILE A 106 -1.98 8.64 -2.24
N LEU A 107 -1.07 8.13 -1.41
CA LEU A 107 0.31 8.56 -1.32
C LEU A 107 1.21 7.46 -1.89
N ASP A 108 1.61 7.63 -3.16
CA ASP A 108 2.54 6.71 -3.82
C ASP A 108 3.99 6.96 -3.37
N CYS A 109 4.49 6.06 -2.54
CA CYS A 109 5.84 6.08 -1.97
C CYS A 109 6.94 5.73 -2.97
N GLY A 110 6.60 5.13 -4.13
CA GLY A 110 7.57 4.78 -5.18
C GLY A 110 7.64 3.29 -5.51
N GLN A 111 8.84 2.76 -5.72
CA GLN A 111 9.12 1.39 -6.12
C GLN A 111 9.02 0.41 -4.93
N CYS A 112 9.35 -0.86 -5.15
CA CYS A 112 9.37 -1.88 -4.09
C CYS A 112 10.40 -1.57 -3.00
N ASN A 113 11.58 -1.09 -3.38
CA ASN A 113 12.59 -0.61 -2.44
C ASN A 113 12.12 0.59 -1.59
N ASP A 114 11.14 1.37 -2.05
CA ASP A 114 10.55 2.46 -1.27
C ASP A 114 9.58 1.98 -0.17
N ALA A 115 9.46 0.65 0.04
CA ALA A 115 9.00 0.11 1.31
C ALA A 115 9.79 0.66 2.50
N TYR A 116 11.07 1.00 2.30
CA TYR A 116 11.85 1.75 3.27
C TYR A 116 11.22 3.10 3.63
N SER A 117 10.74 3.85 2.63
CA SER A 117 10.05 5.12 2.84
C SER A 117 8.76 4.94 3.64
N ALA A 118 7.96 3.92 3.32
CA ALA A 118 6.73 3.60 4.07
C ALA A 118 7.04 3.26 5.53
N VAL A 119 8.10 2.48 5.81
CA VAL A 119 8.56 2.19 7.18
C VAL A 119 9.01 3.45 7.89
N LYS A 120 9.78 4.33 7.24
CA LYS A 120 10.20 5.62 7.82
C LYS A 120 9.02 6.51 8.20
N ILE A 121 8.00 6.58 7.35
CA ILE A 121 6.78 7.33 7.61
C ILE A 121 6.04 6.73 8.82
N ALA A 122 5.86 5.41 8.86
CA ALA A 122 5.20 4.74 9.97
C ALA A 122 5.95 4.94 11.31
N LEU A 123 7.29 4.85 11.31
CA LEU A 123 8.10 5.13 12.50
C LEU A 123 7.95 6.58 12.97
N ALA A 124 7.99 7.55 12.06
CA ALA A 124 7.82 8.95 12.43
C ALA A 124 6.43 9.26 13.00
N LEU A 125 5.37 8.64 12.46
CA LEU A 125 4.03 8.73 13.02
C LEU A 125 3.97 8.10 14.41
N ALA A 126 4.55 6.91 14.58
CA ALA A 126 4.62 6.22 15.87
C ALA A 126 5.32 7.07 16.93
N ASP A 127 6.47 7.67 16.59
CA ASP A 127 7.20 8.60 17.45
C ASP A 127 6.35 9.83 17.80
N ALA A 128 5.66 10.42 16.83
CA ALA A 128 4.81 11.60 17.04
C ALA A 128 3.60 11.34 17.95
N PHE A 129 3.10 10.09 17.98
CA PHE A 129 2.01 9.64 18.86
C PHE A 129 2.50 8.95 20.13
N ASN A 130 3.83 8.85 20.32
CA ASN A 130 4.46 8.15 21.44
C ASN A 130 3.90 6.73 21.64
N CYS A 131 3.83 5.98 20.53
CA CYS A 131 3.40 4.59 20.50
C CYS A 131 4.32 3.76 19.59
N THR A 132 4.08 2.46 19.51
CA THR A 132 4.74 1.58 18.55
C THR A 132 4.00 1.56 17.22
N VAL A 133 4.67 1.13 16.14
CA VAL A 133 4.04 1.00 14.82
C VAL A 133 2.82 0.06 14.85
N ASN A 134 2.83 -0.97 15.70
CA ASN A 134 1.71 -1.90 15.82
C ASN A 134 0.48 -1.31 16.54
N GLU A 135 0.65 -0.17 17.24
CA GLU A 135 -0.42 0.55 17.93
C GLU A 135 -0.97 1.72 17.11
N LEU A 136 -0.34 2.06 15.98
CA LEU A 136 -0.88 3.03 15.04
C LEU A 136 -2.19 2.52 14.44
N PRO A 137 -3.12 3.42 14.07
CA PRO A 137 -4.25 3.08 13.23
C PRO A 137 -3.77 2.83 11.78
N LEU A 138 -3.00 1.76 11.58
CA LEU A 138 -2.33 1.39 10.35
C LEU A 138 -2.63 -0.08 10.03
N THR A 139 -3.21 -0.33 8.86
CA THR A 139 -3.43 -1.69 8.35
C THR A 139 -2.56 -1.97 7.14
N LEU A 140 -1.83 -3.09 7.16
CA LEU A 140 -1.00 -3.54 6.04
C LEU A 140 -1.76 -4.58 5.21
N VAL A 141 -2.02 -4.25 3.95
CA VAL A 141 -2.66 -5.12 2.94
C VAL A 141 -1.71 -5.31 1.78
N LEU A 142 -0.87 -6.35 1.88
CA LEU A 142 0.26 -6.57 1.00
C LEU A 142 -0.07 -7.60 -0.09
N SER A 143 0.26 -7.21 -1.31
CA SER A 143 0.34 -8.08 -2.48
C SER A 143 1.79 -8.53 -2.68
N TRP A 144 1.99 -9.79 -3.06
CA TRP A 144 3.32 -10.29 -3.44
C TRP A 144 3.25 -11.08 -4.74
N TYR A 145 4.40 -11.26 -5.38
CA TYR A 145 4.53 -12.04 -6.61
C TYR A 145 5.93 -12.64 -6.75
N GLU A 146 6.97 -11.82 -6.58
CA GLU A 146 8.37 -12.22 -6.73
C GLU A 146 9.18 -12.02 -5.44
N GLN A 147 10.49 -12.25 -5.51
CA GLN A 147 11.34 -12.44 -4.34
C GLN A 147 11.69 -11.12 -3.62
N LYS A 148 11.66 -9.96 -4.27
CA LYS A 148 11.84 -8.68 -3.55
C LYS A 148 10.69 -8.44 -2.57
N ALA A 149 9.46 -8.80 -2.92
CA ALA A 149 8.34 -8.75 -1.97
C ALA A 149 8.59 -9.65 -0.74
N VAL A 150 9.24 -10.80 -0.91
CA VAL A 150 9.64 -11.69 0.19
C VAL A 150 10.69 -11.03 1.08
N CYS A 151 11.69 -10.36 0.51
CA CYS A 151 12.68 -9.59 1.29
C CYS A 151 12.03 -8.46 2.11
N ILE A 152 11.05 -7.77 1.53
CA ILE A 152 10.28 -6.73 2.23
C ILE A 152 9.48 -7.34 3.38
N LEU A 153 8.79 -8.47 3.16
CA LEU A 153 8.07 -9.17 4.22
C LEU A 153 9.02 -9.56 5.36
N ILE A 154 10.16 -10.19 5.08
CA ILE A 154 11.16 -10.55 6.10
C ILE A 154 11.65 -9.32 6.88
N THR A 155 11.83 -8.18 6.18
CA THR A 155 12.21 -6.92 6.83
C THR A 155 11.14 -6.45 7.81
N LEU A 156 9.86 -6.49 7.42
CA LEU A 156 8.75 -6.14 8.32
C LEU A 156 8.67 -7.08 9.54
N LEU A 157 8.86 -8.38 9.32
CA LEU A 157 8.93 -9.37 10.41
C LEU A 157 10.11 -9.10 11.35
N TYR A 158 11.29 -8.75 10.81
CA TYR A 158 12.46 -8.38 11.61
C TYR A 158 12.20 -7.13 12.47
N LEU A 159 11.48 -6.14 11.92
CA LEU A 159 11.06 -4.95 12.64
C LEU A 159 9.92 -5.21 13.64
N GLY A 160 9.44 -6.46 13.75
CA GLY A 160 8.39 -6.84 14.68
C GLY A 160 6.99 -6.38 14.28
N ILE A 161 6.78 -6.04 13.00
CA ILE A 161 5.47 -5.64 12.48
C ILE A 161 4.54 -6.85 12.45
N LYS A 162 3.32 -6.66 12.94
CA LYS A 162 2.29 -7.70 13.06
C LYS A 162 1.04 -7.37 12.25
N ASN A 163 0.09 -8.30 12.19
CA ASN A 163 -1.24 -8.12 11.61
C ASN A 163 -1.22 -7.79 10.10
N ILE A 164 -0.26 -8.38 9.37
CA ILE A 164 -0.09 -8.17 7.93
C ILE A 164 -1.06 -9.07 7.17
N ARG A 165 -1.94 -8.46 6.37
CA ARG A 165 -2.75 -9.17 5.38
C ARG A 165 -1.90 -9.45 4.14
N LEU A 166 -1.73 -10.71 3.77
CA LEU A 166 -0.84 -11.14 2.68
C LEU A 166 -1.60 -11.94 1.62
N GLY A 167 -1.43 -11.57 0.35
CA GLY A 167 -2.16 -12.19 -0.76
C GLY A 167 -1.57 -11.98 -2.14
N PRO A 168 -2.26 -12.45 -3.20
CA PRO A 168 -3.61 -13.05 -3.16
C PRO A 168 -3.64 -14.51 -2.66
N THR A 169 -2.48 -15.15 -2.55
CA THR A 169 -2.31 -16.47 -1.91
C THR A 169 -1.09 -16.42 -1.00
N LEU A 170 -0.98 -17.34 -0.04
CA LEU A 170 0.28 -17.48 0.70
C LEU A 170 1.37 -18.11 -0.20
N PRO A 171 2.65 -17.77 0.01
CA PRO A 171 3.74 -18.38 -0.74
C PRO A 171 3.81 -19.90 -0.62
N ALA A 172 3.81 -20.58 -1.75
CA ALA A 172 3.80 -22.05 -1.83
C ALA A 172 5.06 -22.71 -1.22
N PHE A 173 6.15 -21.97 -1.07
CA PHE A 173 7.38 -22.45 -0.44
C PHE A 173 7.32 -22.47 1.10
N LEU A 174 6.25 -21.94 1.71
CA LEU A 174 6.07 -21.99 3.16
C LEU A 174 5.46 -23.33 3.54
N SER A 175 6.20 -24.13 4.32
CA SER A 175 5.63 -25.33 4.93
C SER A 175 4.60 -24.96 6.00
N LYS A 176 3.71 -25.91 6.33
CA LYS A 176 2.70 -25.69 7.37
C LYS A 176 3.31 -25.19 8.69
N ASN A 177 4.40 -25.80 9.15
CA ASN A 177 5.05 -25.39 10.40
C ASN A 177 5.58 -23.96 10.35
N VAL A 178 6.06 -23.51 9.18
CA VAL A 178 6.51 -22.12 9.00
C VAL A 178 5.31 -21.18 9.02
N ILE A 179 4.21 -21.53 8.34
CA ILE A 179 2.96 -20.74 8.38
C ILE A 179 2.45 -20.62 9.83
N ASP A 180 2.37 -21.73 10.56
CA ASP A 180 1.91 -21.75 11.95
C ASP A 180 2.78 -20.81 12.82
N THR A 181 4.10 -20.83 12.63
CA THR A 181 5.03 -19.92 13.34
C THR A 181 4.80 -18.46 12.99
N LEU A 182 4.55 -18.16 11.70
CA LEU A 182 4.26 -16.79 11.24
C LEU A 182 2.93 -16.27 11.81
N VAL A 183 1.91 -17.12 11.88
CA VAL A 183 0.63 -16.80 12.51
C VAL A 183 0.81 -16.57 14.00
N GLU A 184 1.46 -17.49 14.72
CA GLU A 184 1.64 -17.40 16.17
C GLU A 184 2.43 -16.14 16.59
N LYS A 185 3.52 -15.82 15.88
CA LYS A 185 4.43 -14.73 16.28
C LYS A 185 4.03 -13.36 15.75
N PHE A 186 3.52 -13.32 14.52
CA PHE A 186 3.30 -12.07 13.78
C PHE A 186 1.85 -11.85 13.37
N ASN A 187 0.97 -12.82 13.59
CA ASN A 187 -0.41 -12.77 13.14
C ASN A 187 -0.51 -12.42 11.65
N ILE A 188 0.16 -13.20 10.80
CA ILE A 188 -0.02 -13.13 9.35
C ILE A 188 -1.43 -13.60 8.99
N ILE A 189 -2.15 -12.79 8.22
CA ILE A 189 -3.53 -13.01 7.85
C ILE A 189 -3.59 -13.20 6.32
N PRO A 190 -4.05 -14.33 5.78
CA PRO A 190 -4.36 -14.42 4.36
C PRO A 190 -5.46 -13.41 4.00
N VAL A 191 -5.36 -12.72 2.86
CA VAL A 191 -6.51 -11.95 2.35
C VAL A 191 -7.69 -12.89 2.07
N GLY A 192 -8.90 -12.44 2.40
CA GLY A 192 -10.14 -13.14 2.12
C GLY A 192 -10.57 -13.04 0.65
N THR A 193 -11.69 -13.68 0.32
CA THR A 193 -12.35 -13.51 -0.98
C THR A 193 -13.20 -12.25 -1.05
N HIS A 194 -13.60 -11.72 0.11
CA HIS A 194 -14.51 -10.60 0.30
C HIS A 194 -13.77 -9.43 0.95
N PRO A 195 -13.36 -8.39 0.20
CA PRO A 195 -12.63 -7.25 0.75
C PRO A 195 -13.43 -6.49 1.83
N GLU A 196 -14.76 -6.51 1.76
CA GLU A 196 -15.66 -5.95 2.76
C GLU A 196 -15.48 -6.57 4.16
N ASP A 197 -15.31 -7.89 4.23
CA ASP A 197 -15.11 -8.61 5.49
C ASP A 197 -13.75 -8.28 6.08
N ASP A 198 -12.72 -8.24 5.23
CA ASP A 198 -11.36 -7.90 5.64
C ASP A 198 -11.24 -6.45 6.12
N LEU A 199 -11.94 -5.52 5.46
CA LEU A 199 -11.99 -4.12 5.84
C LEU A 199 -12.70 -3.94 7.18
N LYS A 200 -13.85 -4.60 7.36
CA LYS A 200 -14.56 -4.61 8.64
C LYS A 200 -13.65 -5.13 9.75
N ALA A 201 -12.99 -6.28 9.54
CA ALA A 201 -12.04 -6.83 10.49
C ALA A 201 -10.80 -5.95 10.71
N ALA A 202 -10.45 -5.05 9.78
CA ALA A 202 -9.32 -4.12 9.92
C ALA A 202 -9.66 -2.89 10.76
N LEU A 203 -10.92 -2.45 10.74
CA LEU A 203 -11.38 -1.23 11.41
C LEU A 203 -11.99 -1.49 12.80
N GLY A 204 -12.33 -2.75 13.12
CA GLY A 204 -12.92 -3.15 14.40
C GLY A 204 -14.44 -3.07 14.40
#